data_AF-A0A355YNQ9-F1
#
_entry.id   AF-A0A355YNQ9-F1
#
_cell.length_a   1.000
_cell.length_b   1.000
_cell.length_c   1.000
_cell.angle_alpha   90.00
_cell.angle_beta   90.00
_cell.angle_gamma   90.00
#
_symmetry.space_group_name_H-M   'P 1'
#
loop_
_entity.id
_entity.type
_entity.pdbx_description
1 polymer ?
#
loop_
_entity_poly.entity_id
_entity_poly.type
_entity_poly.pdbx_seq_one_letter_code
_entity_poly.pdbx_strand_id
1 'polypeptide(L)'
;MIGKIRAIFSKKQKIKFILLFFILFVGSLLEFMGVSLILPFVQLVMDPEAAGNDRLAALGRSGSELLFLMGILLMAVYILKNIYLLGMKYVQLRFIFNNRLELSARLMKSYMKKPYPFHLEKNSSEILRSVTTDVNNLYDLLMDVIDLISHLLMIGMLGLFLACKDPLLTLATAMLLGFCSFLYFQVMRKRTQAYGRQNQLYNSRMIQAVSQALGGIKEIKILAREDYFVRAYVENGRRYASSLKKSRIFQLMPGYLIETVCVCGVLGIVLYRLHGGTQAQELIP
;
A
#
# COMPACT_ATOMS: atom_id res chain seq x y z
N MET A 1 19.41 -12.77 -5.44
CA MET A 1 18.93 -11.37 -5.28
C MET A 1 19.05 -10.84 -3.84
N ILE A 2 18.64 -11.61 -2.82
CA ILE A 2 18.68 -11.19 -1.39
C ILE A 2 20.10 -10.84 -0.88
N GLY A 3 21.14 -11.53 -1.36
CA GLY A 3 22.54 -11.24 -0.99
C GLY A 3 23.04 -9.86 -1.45
N LYS A 4 22.56 -9.35 -2.60
CA LYS A 4 22.92 -8.01 -3.11
C LYS A 4 22.26 -6.91 -2.30
N ILE A 5 21.05 -7.13 -1.78
CA ILE A 5 20.33 -6.20 -0.88
C ILE A 5 21.06 -6.08 0.46
N ARG A 6 21.55 -7.20 1.01
CA ARG A 6 22.25 -7.22 2.31
C ARG A 6 23.57 -6.43 2.32
N ALA A 7 24.19 -6.25 1.15
CA ALA A 7 25.41 -5.48 0.94
C ALA A 7 25.16 -3.96 0.82
N ILE A 8 23.94 -3.54 0.48
CA ILE A 8 23.59 -2.12 0.30
C ILE A 8 23.27 -1.45 1.65
N PHE A 9 22.71 -2.21 2.59
CA PHE A 9 22.29 -1.69 3.90
C PHE A 9 23.42 -1.68 4.93
N SER A 10 23.72 -0.50 5.47
CA SER A 10 24.70 -0.32 6.55
C SER A 10 24.21 -0.92 7.87
N LYS A 11 25.12 -1.23 8.82
CA LYS A 11 24.74 -1.75 10.15
C LYS A 11 23.76 -0.82 10.89
N LYS A 12 23.92 0.51 10.74
CA LYS A 12 23.01 1.51 11.32
C LYS A 12 21.61 1.47 10.70
N GLN A 13 21.50 1.18 9.41
CA GLN A 13 20.21 1.07 8.72
C GLN A 13 19.43 -0.18 9.13
N LYS A 14 20.13 -1.29 9.43
CA LYS A 14 19.50 -2.52 9.93
C LYS A 14 18.84 -2.32 11.30
N ILE A 15 19.51 -1.60 12.22
CA ILE A 15 18.94 -1.29 13.54
C ILE A 15 17.70 -0.39 13.40
N LYS A 16 17.78 0.65 12.57
CA LYS A 16 16.63 1.52 12.27
C LYS A 16 15.46 0.77 11.63
N PHE A 17 15.74 -0.26 10.82
CA PHE A 17 14.72 -1.11 10.23
C PHE A 17 14.00 -1.97 11.28
N ILE A 18 14.73 -2.52 12.25
CA ILE A 18 14.14 -3.24 13.39
C ILE A 18 13.28 -2.30 14.24
N LEU A 19 13.75 -1.08 14.50
CA LEU A 19 12.98 -0.07 15.21
C LEU A 19 11.69 0.28 14.44
N LEU A 20 11.77 0.46 13.13
CA LEU A 20 10.60 0.72 12.28
C LEU A 20 9.60 -0.44 12.34
N PHE A 21 10.08 -1.68 12.30
CA PHE A 21 9.23 -2.86 12.45
C PHE A 21 8.48 -2.87 13.79
N PHE A 22 9.15 -2.50 14.89
CA PHE A 22 8.50 -2.39 16.20
C PHE A 22 7.42 -1.29 16.22
N ILE A 23 7.68 -0.13 15.60
CA ILE A 23 6.68 0.94 15.47
C ILE A 23 5.47 0.46 14.65
N LEU A 24 5.70 -0.23 13.53
CA LEU A 24 4.63 -0.80 12.71
C LEU A 24 3.79 -1.83 13.48
N PHE A 25 4.45 -2.67 14.29
CA PHE A 25 3.77 -3.64 15.14
C PHE A 25 2.85 -2.96 16.16
N VAL A 26 3.35 -1.96 16.89
CA VAL A 26 2.55 -1.18 17.84
C VAL A 26 1.42 -0.43 17.13
N GLY A 27 1.67 0.10 15.92
CA GLY A 27 0.64 0.70 15.07
C GLY A 27 -0.49 -0.26 14.72
N SER A 28 -0.15 -1.50 14.33
CA SER A 28 -1.14 -2.53 14.02
C SER A 28 -1.97 -2.95 15.25
N LEU A 29 -1.36 -2.96 16.45
CA LEU A 29 -2.08 -3.21 17.70
C LEU A 29 -3.06 -2.08 18.04
N LEU A 30 -2.63 -0.82 17.89
CA LEU A 30 -3.51 0.35 18.07
C LEU A 30 -4.65 0.37 17.05
N GLU A 31 -4.39 -0.01 15.81
CA GLU A 31 -5.42 -0.16 14.79
C GLU A 31 -6.46 -1.19 15.19
N PHE A 32 -6.00 -2.38 15.57
CA PHE A 32 -6.81 -3.46 16.07
C PHE A 32 -7.65 -3.05 17.29
N MET A 33 -7.03 -2.44 18.31
CA MET A 33 -7.75 -1.93 19.49
C MET A 33 -8.84 -0.95 19.09
N GLY A 34 -8.57 -0.04 18.15
CA GLY A 34 -9.57 0.90 17.65
C GLY A 34 -10.80 0.20 17.05
N VAL A 35 -10.59 -0.83 16.23
CA VAL A 35 -11.71 -1.61 15.64
C VAL A 35 -12.46 -2.42 16.71
N SER A 36 -11.72 -3.07 17.61
CA SER A 36 -12.31 -3.92 18.66
C SER A 36 -13.12 -3.13 19.69
N LEU A 37 -12.84 -1.83 19.89
CA LEU A 37 -13.56 -0.98 20.83
C LEU A 37 -14.93 -0.49 20.30
N ILE A 38 -15.17 -0.55 18.98
CA ILE A 38 -16.47 -0.16 18.41
C ILE A 38 -17.56 -1.14 18.85
N LEU A 39 -17.30 -2.44 18.78
CA LEU A 39 -18.29 -3.48 19.11
C LEU A 39 -18.89 -3.33 20.52
N PRO A 40 -18.10 -3.27 21.61
CA PRO A 40 -18.66 -3.11 22.96
C PRO A 40 -19.38 -1.77 23.13
N PHE A 41 -18.96 -0.72 22.41
CA PHE A 41 -19.67 0.56 22.43
C PHE A 41 -21.04 0.46 21.73
N VAL A 42 -21.13 -0.19 20.57
CA VAL A 42 -22.40 -0.42 19.88
C VAL A 42 -23.34 -1.29 20.71
N GLN A 43 -22.82 -2.36 21.34
CA GLN A 43 -23.61 -3.21 22.23
C GLN A 43 -24.18 -2.41 23.42
N LEU A 44 -23.37 -1.53 24.04
CA LEU A 44 -23.82 -0.65 25.12
C LEU A 44 -24.89 0.35 24.67
N VAL A 45 -24.85 0.81 23.42
CA VAL A 45 -25.87 1.70 22.83
C VAL A 45 -27.17 0.95 22.52
N MET A 46 -27.07 -0.29 22.03
CA MET A 46 -28.23 -1.10 21.63
C MET A 46 -28.98 -1.69 22.82
N ASP A 47 -28.27 -2.10 23.87
CA ASP A 47 -28.86 -2.62 25.10
C ASP A 47 -28.15 -2.02 26.34
N PRO A 48 -28.64 -0.87 26.83
CA PRO A 48 -28.09 -0.23 28.03
C PRO A 48 -28.26 -1.06 29.31
N GLU A 49 -29.21 -2.00 29.34
CA GLU A 49 -29.51 -2.83 30.52
C GLU A 49 -28.63 -4.08 30.60
N ALA A 50 -28.18 -4.63 29.47
CA ALA A 50 -27.22 -5.74 29.41
C ALA A 50 -25.88 -5.42 30.09
N ALA A 51 -25.48 -4.14 30.12
CA ALA A 51 -24.28 -3.69 30.83
C ALA A 51 -24.41 -3.63 32.36
N GLY A 52 -25.63 -3.77 32.88
CA GLY A 52 -25.96 -3.64 34.30
C GLY A 52 -25.53 -4.82 35.17
N ASN A 53 -25.17 -5.98 34.59
CA ASN A 53 -24.99 -7.20 35.39
C ASN A 53 -23.55 -7.69 35.56
N ASP A 54 -22.56 -7.12 34.86
CA ASP A 54 -21.17 -7.59 34.96
C ASP A 54 -20.15 -6.44 34.97
N ARG A 55 -19.54 -6.23 36.15
CA ARG A 55 -18.33 -5.42 36.43
C ARG A 55 -18.38 -3.90 36.19
N LEU A 56 -19.23 -3.36 35.31
CA LEU A 56 -19.33 -1.91 35.03
C LEU A 56 -20.35 -1.19 35.92
N ALA A 57 -21.36 -1.91 36.44
CA ALA A 57 -22.29 -1.40 37.46
C ALA A 57 -21.61 -1.08 38.81
N ALA A 58 -20.40 -1.62 39.05
CA ALA A 58 -19.61 -1.34 40.26
C ALA A 58 -19.14 0.12 40.36
N LEU A 59 -19.22 0.89 39.27
CA LEU A 59 -18.88 2.33 39.25
C LEU A 59 -20.05 3.24 39.67
N GLY A 60 -21.23 2.69 39.99
CA GLY A 60 -22.33 3.43 40.62
C GLY A 60 -22.95 4.57 39.78
N ARG A 61 -22.76 4.54 38.46
CA ARG A 61 -23.28 5.58 37.55
C ARG A 61 -24.50 5.10 36.77
N SER A 62 -25.41 6.04 36.48
CA SER A 62 -26.59 5.81 35.63
C SER A 62 -26.14 5.37 34.22
N GLY A 63 -26.96 4.54 33.55
CA GLY A 63 -26.62 3.96 32.24
C GLY A 63 -26.30 5.02 31.17
N SER A 64 -26.94 6.19 31.24
CA SER A 64 -26.68 7.33 30.34
C SER A 64 -25.33 8.01 30.59
N GLU A 65 -24.90 8.15 31.86
CA GLU A 65 -23.59 8.71 32.20
C GLU A 65 -22.44 7.78 31.82
N LEU A 66 -22.62 6.47 31.99
CA LEU A 66 -21.62 5.47 31.58
C LEU A 66 -21.44 5.47 30.05
N LEU A 67 -22.54 5.57 29.29
CA LEU A 67 -22.52 5.64 27.84
C LEU A 67 -21.82 6.92 27.34
N PHE A 68 -22.10 8.06 27.97
CA PHE A 68 -21.43 9.32 27.68
C PHE A 68 -19.92 9.25 27.96
N LEU A 69 -19.52 8.68 29.10
CA LEU A 69 -18.10 8.52 29.47
C LEU A 69 -17.37 7.57 28.51
N MET A 70 -17.99 6.45 28.13
CA MET A 70 -17.44 5.51 27.15
C MET A 70 -17.31 6.13 25.76
N GLY A 71 -18.28 6.96 25.36
CA GLY A 71 -18.21 7.73 24.11
C GLY A 71 -17.02 8.69 24.09
N ILE A 72 -16.79 9.44 25.18
CA ILE A 72 -15.62 10.32 25.30
C ILE A 72 -14.32 9.52 25.28
N LEU A 73 -14.25 8.40 26.01
CA LEU A 73 -13.08 7.53 26.03
C LEU A 73 -12.77 6.99 24.63
N LEU A 74 -13.78 6.50 23.91
CA LEU A 74 -13.63 5.98 22.55
C LEU A 74 -13.14 7.08 21.60
N MET A 75 -13.71 8.29 21.68
CA MET A 75 -13.24 9.44 20.90
C MET A 75 -11.76 9.78 21.21
N ALA A 76 -11.38 9.81 22.49
CA ALA A 76 -10.01 10.07 22.90
C ALA A 76 -9.03 8.99 22.38
N VAL A 77 -9.40 7.71 22.48
CA VAL A 77 -8.61 6.59 21.94
C VAL A 77 -8.45 6.73 20.43
N TYR A 78 -9.50 7.09 19.70
CA TYR A 78 -9.42 7.30 18.24
C TYR A 78 -8.51 8.46 17.86
N ILE A 79 -8.57 9.58 18.58
CA ILE A 79 -7.69 10.73 18.35
C ILE A 79 -6.23 10.32 18.60
N LEU A 80 -5.94 9.69 19.74
CA LEU A 80 -4.59 9.23 20.08
C LEU A 80 -4.05 8.19 19.09
N LYS A 81 -4.88 7.23 18.68
CA LYS A 81 -4.57 6.26 17.62
C LYS A 81 -4.17 6.97 16.34
N ASN A 82 -4.96 7.91 15.85
CA ASN A 82 -4.69 8.60 14.58
C ASN A 82 -3.42 9.46 14.65
N ILE A 83 -3.18 10.14 15.78
CA ILE A 83 -1.92 10.87 16.01
C ILE A 83 -0.73 9.92 15.95
N TYR A 84 -0.82 8.75 16.59
CA TYR A 84 0.22 7.73 16.53
C TYR A 84 0.46 7.24 15.11
N LEU A 85 -0.59 6.89 14.36
CA LEU A 85 -0.47 6.41 12.98
C LEU A 85 0.14 7.45 12.04
N LEU A 86 -0.22 8.73 12.23
CA LEU A 86 0.41 9.83 11.51
C LEU A 86 1.91 9.94 11.84
N GLY A 87 2.27 9.85 13.13
CA GLY A 87 3.66 9.84 13.59
C GLY A 87 4.45 8.66 13.04
N MET A 88 3.86 7.46 13.03
CA MET A 88 4.42 6.26 12.42
C MET A 88 4.70 6.48 10.92
N LYS A 89 3.73 7.02 10.17
CA LYS A 89 3.91 7.29 8.73
C LYS A 89 4.99 8.33 8.48
N TYR A 90 5.07 9.36 9.33
CA TYR A 90 6.16 10.34 9.28
C TYR A 90 7.53 9.70 9.50
N VAL A 91 7.68 8.83 10.50
CA VAL A 91 8.94 8.10 10.76
C VAL A 91 9.30 7.19 9.59
N GLN A 92 8.32 6.50 9.00
CA GLN A 92 8.51 5.67 7.81
C GLN A 92 9.03 6.49 6.62
N LEU A 93 8.36 7.59 6.27
CA LEU A 93 8.78 8.45 5.16
C LEU A 93 10.15 9.06 5.41
N ARG A 94 10.40 9.55 6.63
CA ARG A 94 11.71 10.08 7.03
C ARG A 94 12.80 9.02 6.91
N PHE A 95 12.53 7.77 7.25
CA PHE A 95 13.47 6.68 7.05
C PHE A 95 13.76 6.45 5.56
N ILE A 96 12.73 6.36 4.72
CA ILE A 96 12.87 6.11 3.28
C ILE A 96 13.66 7.23 2.58
N PHE A 97 13.23 8.48 2.72
CA PHE A 97 13.85 9.60 1.99
C PHE A 97 15.29 9.89 2.42
N ASN A 98 15.61 9.77 3.72
CA ASN A 98 16.98 9.98 4.18
C ASN A 98 17.92 8.89 3.65
N ASN A 99 17.49 7.63 3.67
CA ASN A 99 18.31 6.53 3.14
C ASN A 99 18.44 6.60 1.61
N ARG A 100 17.39 7.07 0.91
CA ARG A 100 17.40 7.37 -0.53
C ARG A 100 18.49 8.39 -0.87
N LEU A 101 18.54 9.49 -0.14
CA LEU A 101 19.57 10.51 -0.30
C LEU A 101 20.97 9.96 0.03
N GLU A 102 21.12 9.21 1.13
CA GLU A 102 22.39 8.62 1.53
C GLU A 102 22.94 7.64 0.48
N LEU A 103 22.08 6.84 -0.17
CA LEU A 103 22.49 5.94 -1.24
C LEU A 103 22.86 6.72 -2.51
N SER A 104 22.03 7.69 -2.92
CA SER A 104 22.31 8.53 -4.09
C SER A 104 23.64 9.28 -3.93
N ALA A 105 23.89 9.86 -2.75
CA ALA A 105 25.14 10.53 -2.42
C ALA A 105 26.35 9.58 -2.43
N ARG A 106 26.21 8.35 -1.89
CA ARG A 106 27.27 7.33 -1.94
C ARG A 106 27.60 6.91 -3.37
N LEU A 107 26.59 6.72 -4.21
CA LEU A 107 26.79 6.39 -5.63
C LEU A 107 27.47 7.55 -6.37
N MET A 108 26.99 8.77 -6.20
CA MET A 108 27.61 9.96 -6.79
C MET A 108 29.08 10.08 -6.39
N LYS A 109 29.38 9.97 -5.08
CA LYS A 109 30.76 9.99 -4.58
C LYS A 109 31.61 8.86 -5.15
N SER A 110 31.05 7.66 -5.33
CA SER A 110 31.76 6.53 -5.92
C SER A 110 32.06 6.77 -7.40
N TYR A 111 31.13 7.35 -8.17
CA TYR A 111 31.36 7.69 -9.58
C TYR A 111 32.41 8.80 -9.73
N MET A 112 32.37 9.85 -8.90
CA MET A 112 33.35 10.95 -8.96
C MET A 112 34.77 10.53 -8.59
N LYS A 113 34.95 9.41 -7.87
CA LYS A 113 36.26 8.86 -7.51
C LYS A 113 36.84 7.91 -8.56
N LYS A 114 36.10 7.59 -9.63
CA LYS A 114 36.60 6.67 -10.65
C LYS A 114 37.62 7.36 -11.56
N PRO A 115 38.60 6.61 -12.10
CA PRO A 115 39.62 7.18 -12.98
C PRO A 115 38.98 7.65 -14.29
N TYR A 116 39.56 8.68 -14.90
CA TYR A 116 39.05 9.31 -16.12
C TYR A 116 38.71 8.31 -17.26
N PRO A 117 39.48 7.24 -17.54
CA PRO A 117 39.13 6.26 -18.56
C PRO A 117 37.75 5.62 -18.37
N PHE A 118 37.30 5.43 -17.12
CA PHE A 118 35.95 4.93 -16.85
C PHE A 118 34.88 5.88 -17.38
N HIS A 119 35.11 7.19 -17.35
CA HIS A 119 34.16 8.18 -17.85
C HIS A 119 34.17 8.31 -19.38
N LEU A 120 35.24 7.89 -20.04
CA LEU A 120 35.32 7.83 -21.50
C LEU A 120 34.57 6.63 -22.07
N GLU A 121 34.62 5.49 -21.38
CA GLU A 121 33.98 4.25 -21.84
C GLU A 121 32.48 4.18 -21.51
N LYS A 122 32.03 4.88 -20.46
CA LYS A 122 30.70 4.69 -19.87
C LYS A 122 29.80 5.89 -20.16
N ASN A 123 28.63 5.61 -20.73
CA ASN A 123 27.66 6.65 -21.09
C ASN A 123 27.20 7.46 -19.85
N SER A 124 27.34 8.78 -19.91
CA SER A 124 26.94 9.71 -18.86
C SER A 124 25.46 9.58 -18.48
N SER A 125 24.60 9.22 -19.44
CA SER A 125 23.18 8.96 -19.24
C SER A 125 22.93 7.75 -18.33
N GLU A 126 23.79 6.73 -18.39
CA GLU A 126 23.68 5.58 -17.50
C GLU A 126 24.06 5.95 -16.06
N ILE A 127 25.10 6.77 -15.89
CA ILE A 127 25.51 7.26 -14.57
C ILE A 127 24.39 8.13 -13.97
N LEU A 128 23.85 9.06 -14.76
CA LEU A 128 22.72 9.91 -14.36
C LEU A 128 21.52 9.06 -13.92
N ARG A 129 21.11 8.09 -14.75
CA ARG A 129 19.99 7.19 -14.45
C ARG A 129 20.23 6.40 -13.18
N SER A 130 21.44 5.86 -12.98
CA SER A 130 21.77 5.08 -11.78
C SER A 130 21.77 5.92 -10.50
N VAL A 131 22.22 7.17 -10.52
CA VAL A 131 22.23 8.06 -9.33
C VAL A 131 20.82 8.57 -9.00
N THR A 132 19.96 8.73 -10.00
CA THR A 132 18.63 9.32 -9.86
C THR A 132 17.52 8.26 -9.88
N THR A 133 17.20 7.76 -11.07
CA THR A 133 16.02 6.94 -11.34
C THR A 133 16.09 5.57 -10.67
N ASP A 134 17.21 4.87 -10.78
CA ASP A 134 17.32 3.51 -10.23
C ASP A 134 17.27 3.52 -8.70
N VAL A 135 17.85 4.55 -8.05
CA VAL A 135 17.77 4.77 -6.60
C VAL A 135 16.33 5.08 -6.18
N ASN A 136 15.63 5.94 -6.92
CA ASN A 136 14.23 6.27 -6.64
C ASN A 136 13.35 5.01 -6.67
N ASN A 137 13.41 4.27 -7.79
CA ASN A 137 12.63 3.04 -7.97
C ASN A 137 12.91 1.99 -6.89
N LEU A 138 14.16 1.87 -6.43
CA LEU A 138 14.53 0.95 -5.35
C LEU A 138 13.86 1.31 -4.02
N TYR A 139 13.83 2.60 -3.68
CA TYR A 139 13.23 3.06 -2.43
C TYR A 139 11.71 3.14 -2.48
N ASP A 140 11.14 3.36 -3.66
CA ASP A 140 9.69 3.25 -3.88
C ASP A 140 9.25 1.78 -3.66
N LEU A 141 9.99 0.81 -4.22
CA LEU A 141 9.76 -0.61 -3.94
C LEU A 141 9.94 -0.95 -2.45
N LEU A 142 10.93 -0.35 -1.77
CA LEU A 142 11.14 -0.57 -0.34
C LEU A 142 9.97 -0.02 0.48
N MET A 143 9.41 1.12 0.09
CA MET A 143 8.22 1.69 0.71
C MET A 143 7.02 0.76 0.54
N ASP A 144 6.79 0.24 -0.68
CA ASP A 144 5.73 -0.74 -0.96
C ASP A 144 5.88 -2.01 -0.10
N VAL A 145 7.11 -2.52 0.06
CA VAL A 145 7.38 -3.70 0.90
C VAL A 145 7.09 -3.42 2.38
N ILE A 146 7.41 -2.23 2.89
CA ILE A 146 7.12 -1.86 4.28
C ILE A 146 5.61 -1.73 4.49
N ASP A 147 4.90 -1.10 3.55
CA ASP A 147 3.43 -0.98 3.60
C ASP A 147 2.78 -2.37 3.51
N LEU A 148 3.31 -3.27 2.69
CA LEU A 148 2.87 -4.68 2.64
C LEU A 148 3.03 -5.38 3.99
N ILE A 149 4.18 -5.21 4.66
CA ILE A 149 4.42 -5.79 5.99
C ILE A 149 3.42 -5.23 7.00
N SER A 150 3.17 -3.91 6.99
CA SER A 150 2.18 -3.27 7.87
C SER A 150 0.78 -3.86 7.66
N HIS A 151 0.35 -4.01 6.41
CA HIS A 151 -0.95 -4.61 6.10
C HIS A 151 -1.02 -6.09 6.50
N LEU A 152 0.04 -6.87 6.31
CA LEU A 152 0.08 -8.27 6.74
C LEU A 152 0.01 -8.41 8.27
N LEU A 153 0.66 -7.51 9.02
CA LEU A 153 0.54 -7.46 10.47
C LEU A 153 -0.90 -7.15 10.89
N MET A 154 -1.53 -6.16 10.27
CA MET A 154 -2.94 -5.81 10.53
C MET A 154 -3.88 -6.99 10.23
N ILE A 155 -3.76 -7.62 9.05
CA ILE A 155 -4.55 -8.80 8.66
C ILE A 155 -4.31 -9.96 9.65
N GLY A 156 -3.07 -10.18 10.06
CA GLY A 156 -2.74 -11.22 11.04
C GLY A 156 -3.36 -10.98 12.41
N MET A 157 -3.33 -9.74 12.91
CA MET A 157 -3.93 -9.37 14.20
C MET A 157 -5.46 -9.47 14.18
N LEU A 158 -6.09 -8.94 13.13
CA LEU A 158 -7.55 -9.05 12.95
C LEU A 158 -7.97 -10.50 12.76
N GLY A 159 -7.24 -11.26 11.93
CA GLY A 159 -7.51 -12.67 11.69
C GLY A 159 -7.40 -13.51 12.96
N LEU A 160 -6.39 -13.27 13.80
CA LEU A 160 -6.24 -13.94 15.09
C LEU A 160 -7.39 -13.59 16.04
N PHE A 161 -7.79 -12.32 16.11
CA PHE A 161 -8.91 -11.89 16.94
C PHE A 161 -10.24 -12.54 16.52
N LEU A 162 -10.56 -12.49 15.21
CA LEU A 162 -11.76 -13.14 14.69
C LEU A 162 -11.71 -14.66 14.95
N ALA A 163 -10.55 -15.31 14.78
CA ALA A 163 -10.39 -16.74 15.01
C ALA A 163 -10.69 -17.14 16.47
N CYS A 164 -10.35 -16.28 17.44
CA CYS A 164 -10.69 -16.51 18.85
C CYS A 164 -12.19 -16.33 19.14
N LYS A 165 -12.91 -15.52 18.37
CA LYS A 165 -14.35 -15.22 18.56
C LYS A 165 -15.24 -16.22 17.83
N ASP A 166 -14.98 -16.45 16.56
CA ASP A 166 -15.69 -17.42 15.72
C ASP A 166 -14.73 -18.02 14.68
N PRO A 167 -14.12 -19.19 14.98
CA PRO A 167 -13.18 -19.83 14.06
C PRO A 167 -13.78 -20.18 12.70
N LEU A 168 -15.08 -20.52 12.66
CA LEU A 168 -15.74 -20.98 11.43
C LEU A 168 -16.00 -19.80 10.48
N LEU A 169 -16.55 -18.69 11.00
CA LEU A 169 -16.72 -17.46 10.24
C LEU A 169 -15.37 -16.89 9.78
N THR A 170 -14.34 -16.98 10.61
CA THR A 170 -12.99 -16.52 10.25
C THR A 170 -12.39 -17.34 9.11
N LEU A 171 -12.51 -18.67 9.19
CA LEU A 171 -12.00 -19.55 8.15
C LEU A 171 -12.75 -19.35 6.83
N ALA A 172 -14.08 -19.20 6.88
CA ALA A 172 -14.90 -18.92 5.70
C ALA A 172 -14.54 -17.58 5.04
N THR A 173 -14.39 -16.51 5.82
CA THR A 173 -14.00 -15.18 5.31
C THR A 173 -12.57 -15.17 4.78
N ALA A 174 -11.63 -15.81 5.47
CA ALA A 174 -10.24 -15.95 5.01
C ALA A 174 -10.16 -16.76 3.71
N MET A 175 -10.92 -17.84 3.57
CA MET A 175 -10.98 -18.61 2.32
C MET A 175 -11.61 -17.81 1.18
N LEU A 176 -12.71 -17.09 1.42
CA LEU A 176 -13.36 -16.24 0.42
C LEU A 176 -12.39 -15.16 -0.10
N LEU A 177 -11.80 -14.38 0.81
CA LEU A 177 -10.86 -13.32 0.48
C LEU A 177 -9.58 -13.85 -0.17
N GLY A 178 -9.06 -14.97 0.36
CA GLY A 178 -7.89 -15.65 -0.17
C GLY A 178 -8.13 -16.18 -1.59
N PHE A 179 -9.29 -16.80 -1.84
CA PHE A 179 -9.69 -17.29 -3.15
C PHE A 179 -9.87 -16.15 -4.15
N CYS A 180 -10.55 -15.07 -3.78
CA CYS A 180 -10.69 -13.89 -4.65
C CYS A 180 -9.34 -13.27 -4.99
N SER A 181 -8.46 -13.14 -4.00
CA SER A 181 -7.10 -12.62 -4.18
C SER A 181 -6.24 -13.53 -5.06
N PHE A 182 -6.36 -14.85 -4.89
CA PHE A 182 -5.66 -15.85 -5.69
C PHE A 182 -6.14 -15.84 -7.15
N LEU A 183 -7.45 -15.82 -7.37
CA LEU A 183 -8.05 -15.75 -8.71
C LEU A 183 -7.61 -14.47 -9.42
N TYR A 184 -7.64 -13.33 -8.72
CA TYR A 184 -7.09 -12.08 -9.22
C TYR A 184 -5.63 -12.24 -9.64
N PHE A 185 -4.77 -12.78 -8.77
CA PHE A 185 -3.35 -12.92 -9.06
C PHE A 185 -3.08 -13.86 -10.25
N GLN A 186 -3.83 -14.94 -10.40
CA GLN A 186 -3.74 -15.86 -11.54
C GLN A 186 -4.11 -15.19 -12.86
N VAL A 187 -5.28 -14.55 -12.92
CA VAL A 187 -5.85 -14.06 -14.18
C VAL A 187 -5.25 -12.71 -14.59
N MET A 188 -5.04 -11.80 -13.62
CA MET A 188 -4.67 -10.42 -13.91
C MET A 188 -3.17 -10.20 -14.01
N ARG A 189 -2.33 -10.98 -13.31
CA ARG A 189 -0.86 -10.80 -13.31
C ARG A 189 -0.26 -10.81 -14.70
N LYS A 190 -0.65 -11.77 -15.56
CA LYS A 190 -0.12 -11.88 -16.94
C LYS A 190 -0.47 -10.63 -17.76
N ARG A 191 -1.70 -10.12 -17.61
CA ARG A 191 -2.18 -8.92 -18.34
C ARG A 191 -1.46 -7.67 -17.85
N THR A 192 -1.36 -7.47 -16.53
CA THR A 192 -0.66 -6.32 -15.93
C THR A 192 0.82 -6.29 -16.33
N GLN A 193 1.50 -7.43 -16.33
CA GLN A 193 2.89 -7.51 -16.79
C GLN A 193 3.03 -7.20 -18.30
N ALA A 194 2.11 -7.69 -19.13
CA ALA A 194 2.10 -7.39 -20.56
C ALA A 194 1.91 -5.89 -20.84
N TYR A 195 0.95 -5.24 -20.18
CA TYR A 195 0.73 -3.79 -20.31
C TYR A 195 1.89 -2.98 -19.73
N GLY A 196 2.49 -3.43 -18.62
CA GLY A 196 3.69 -2.80 -18.06
C GLY A 196 4.86 -2.80 -19.06
N ARG A 197 5.08 -3.90 -19.77
CA ARG A 197 6.13 -4.02 -20.79
C ARG A 197 5.84 -3.15 -22.02
N GLN A 198 4.58 -3.05 -22.44
CA GLN A 198 4.16 -2.13 -23.51
C GLN A 198 4.33 -0.66 -23.10
N ASN A 199 3.94 -0.30 -21.88
CA ASN A 199 4.13 1.05 -21.34
C ASN A 199 5.60 1.44 -21.36
N GLN A 200 6.48 0.54 -20.89
CA GLN A 200 7.92 0.78 -20.91
C GLN A 200 8.44 0.97 -22.33
N LEU A 201 8.06 0.10 -23.28
CA LEU A 201 8.49 0.18 -24.67
C LEU A 201 8.09 1.51 -25.33
N TYR A 202 6.81 1.90 -25.25
CA TYR A 202 6.33 3.11 -25.91
C TYR A 202 6.84 4.38 -25.22
N ASN A 203 6.97 4.39 -23.89
CA ASN A 203 7.59 5.50 -23.17
C ASN A 203 9.06 5.68 -23.56
N SER A 204 9.83 4.59 -23.69
CA SER A 204 11.22 4.65 -24.17
C SER A 204 11.31 5.24 -25.58
N ARG A 205 10.40 4.88 -26.49
CA ARG A 205 10.35 5.46 -27.85
C ARG A 205 9.97 6.94 -27.85
N MET A 206 9.05 7.36 -26.98
CA MET A 206 8.72 8.79 -26.81
C MET A 206 9.94 9.59 -26.33
N ILE A 207 10.64 9.09 -25.31
CA ILE A 207 11.87 9.73 -24.79
C ILE A 207 12.94 9.78 -25.89
N GLN A 208 13.09 8.71 -26.66
CA GLN A 208 14.03 8.68 -27.79
C GLN A 208 13.69 9.72 -28.85
N ALA A 209 12.42 9.85 -29.24
CA ALA A 209 11.98 10.83 -30.22
C ALA A 209 12.28 12.28 -29.75
N VAL A 210 12.04 12.58 -28.47
CA VAL A 210 12.38 13.88 -27.88
C VAL A 210 13.89 14.10 -27.84
N SER A 211 14.65 13.10 -27.39
CA SER A 211 16.11 13.21 -27.28
C SER A 211 16.79 13.42 -28.64
N GLN A 212 16.31 12.74 -29.68
CA GLN A 212 16.82 12.93 -31.05
C GLN A 212 16.40 14.29 -31.61
N ALA A 213 15.14 14.70 -31.39
CA ALA A 213 14.64 15.99 -31.86
C ALA A 213 15.40 17.17 -31.24
N LEU A 214 15.67 17.13 -29.94
CA LEU A 214 16.39 18.18 -29.24
C LEU A 214 17.90 18.12 -29.48
N GLY A 215 18.49 16.91 -29.58
CA GLY A 215 19.91 16.74 -29.88
C GLY A 215 20.30 17.22 -31.28
N GLY A 216 19.40 17.05 -32.26
CA GLY A 216 19.60 17.46 -33.66
C GLY A 216 18.80 18.69 -34.08
N ILE A 217 18.38 19.55 -33.13
CA ILE A 217 17.38 20.60 -33.42
C ILE A 217 17.79 21.56 -34.55
N LYS A 218 19.08 21.87 -34.68
CA LYS A 218 19.61 22.72 -35.77
C LYS A 218 19.41 22.07 -37.13
N GLU A 219 19.80 20.80 -37.27
CA GLU A 219 19.70 20.03 -38.51
C GLU A 219 18.24 19.85 -38.92
N ILE A 220 17.36 19.55 -37.94
CA ILE A 220 15.94 19.35 -38.17
C ILE A 220 15.27 20.64 -38.67
N LYS A 221 15.65 21.79 -38.11
CA LYS A 221 15.18 23.12 -38.53
C LYS A 221 15.62 23.45 -39.96
N ILE A 222 16.88 23.15 -40.31
CA ILE A 222 17.41 23.37 -41.66
C ILE A 222 16.70 22.48 -42.69
N LEU A 223 16.40 21.23 -42.32
CA LEU A 223 15.75 20.25 -43.20
C LEU A 223 14.21 20.36 -43.21
N ALA A 224 13.61 21.25 -42.41
CA ALA A 224 12.16 21.38 -42.23
C ALA A 224 11.45 20.04 -41.93
N ARG A 225 12.04 19.23 -41.03
CA ARG A 225 11.54 17.88 -40.68
C ARG A 225 10.90 17.80 -39.28
N GLU A 226 10.50 18.91 -38.68
CA GLU A 226 9.90 18.95 -37.33
C GLU A 226 8.69 18.03 -37.20
N ASP A 227 7.80 18.05 -38.20
CA ASP A 227 6.56 17.25 -38.21
C ASP A 227 6.82 15.75 -38.13
N TYR A 228 7.96 15.26 -38.63
CA TYR A 228 8.31 13.85 -38.52
C TYR A 228 8.49 13.45 -37.05
N PHE A 229 9.25 14.23 -36.28
CA PHE A 229 9.50 13.95 -34.87
C PHE A 229 8.26 14.15 -34.00
N VAL A 230 7.45 15.18 -34.31
CA VAL A 230 6.15 15.40 -33.65
C VAL A 230 5.22 14.21 -33.91
N ARG A 231 5.09 13.75 -35.15
CA ARG A 231 4.27 12.57 -35.48
C ARG A 231 4.77 11.30 -34.78
N ALA A 232 6.08 11.05 -34.79
CA ALA A 232 6.66 9.91 -34.10
C ALA A 232 6.38 9.94 -32.58
N TYR A 233 6.46 11.11 -31.96
CA TYR A 233 6.09 11.29 -30.56
C TYR A 233 4.60 11.02 -30.32
N VAL A 234 3.71 11.60 -31.15
CA VAL A 234 2.26 11.46 -31.01
C VAL A 234 1.81 10.01 -31.24
N GLU A 235 2.36 9.30 -32.23
CA GLU A 235 1.98 7.91 -32.50
C GLU A 235 2.34 6.99 -31.33
N ASN A 236 3.58 7.09 -30.82
CA ASN A 236 4.00 6.33 -29.64
C ASN A 236 3.24 6.78 -28.39
N GLY A 237 2.93 8.08 -28.26
CA GLY A 237 2.12 8.65 -27.20
C GLY A 237 0.70 8.11 -27.16
N ARG A 238 0.04 7.95 -28.31
CA ARG A 238 -1.30 7.33 -28.38
C ARG A 238 -1.27 5.87 -27.93
N ARG A 239 -0.27 5.10 -28.35
CA ARG A 239 -0.11 3.69 -27.94
C ARG A 239 0.21 3.58 -26.45
N TYR A 240 1.10 4.44 -25.95
CA TYR A 240 1.43 4.56 -24.53
C TYR A 240 0.17 4.90 -23.72
N ALA A 241 -0.58 5.94 -24.10
CA ALA A 241 -1.80 6.35 -23.41
C ALA A 241 -2.87 5.25 -23.40
N SER A 242 -3.05 4.52 -24.50
CA SER A 242 -3.98 3.38 -24.57
C SER A 242 -3.56 2.24 -23.64
N SER A 243 -2.27 1.86 -23.66
CA SER A 243 -1.73 0.81 -22.79
C SER A 243 -1.75 1.22 -21.32
N LEU A 244 -1.45 2.50 -21.01
CA LEU A 244 -1.48 3.04 -19.66
C LEU A 244 -2.89 3.05 -19.08
N LYS A 245 -3.90 3.46 -19.87
CA LYS A 245 -5.32 3.39 -19.49
C LYS A 245 -5.72 1.98 -19.11
N LYS A 246 -5.41 0.99 -19.97
CA LYS A 246 -5.66 -0.42 -19.68
C LYS A 246 -4.96 -0.85 -18.39
N SER A 247 -3.65 -0.61 -18.29
CA SER A 247 -2.87 -0.96 -17.09
C SER A 247 -3.47 -0.38 -15.80
N ARG A 248 -3.92 0.88 -15.82
CA ARG A 248 -4.53 1.55 -14.66
C ARG A 248 -5.88 0.93 -14.29
N ILE A 249 -6.74 0.63 -15.27
CA ILE A 249 -8.01 -0.06 -15.01
C ILE A 249 -7.76 -1.44 -14.37
N PHE A 250 -6.81 -2.21 -14.91
CA PHE A 250 -6.45 -3.52 -14.35
C PHE A 250 -5.87 -3.44 -12.93
N GLN A 251 -5.23 -2.33 -12.56
CA GLN A 251 -4.75 -2.08 -11.20
C GLN A 251 -5.88 -1.72 -10.22
N LEU A 252 -6.94 -1.06 -10.69
CA LEU A 252 -8.08 -0.63 -9.86
C LEU A 252 -9.15 -1.71 -9.71
N MET A 253 -9.36 -2.53 -10.74
CA MET A 253 -10.31 -3.66 -10.75
C MET A 253 -10.32 -4.56 -9.51
N PRO A 254 -9.18 -5.03 -8.95
CA PRO A 254 -9.19 -5.90 -7.78
C PRO A 254 -9.90 -5.29 -6.57
N GLY A 255 -9.72 -3.98 -6.32
CA GLY A 255 -10.36 -3.31 -5.20
C GLY A 255 -11.89 -3.40 -5.30
N TYR A 256 -12.43 -3.03 -6.46
CA TYR A 256 -13.87 -3.07 -6.72
C TYR A 256 -14.44 -4.50 -6.69
N LEU A 257 -13.71 -5.49 -7.20
CA LEU A 257 -14.15 -6.89 -7.17
C LEU A 257 -14.20 -7.43 -5.74
N ILE A 258 -13.16 -7.17 -4.93
CA ILE A 258 -13.12 -7.61 -3.53
C ILE A 258 -14.25 -6.93 -2.74
N GLU A 259 -14.46 -5.64 -2.92
CA GLU A 259 -15.55 -4.90 -2.27
C GLU A 259 -16.93 -5.50 -2.61
N THR A 260 -17.18 -5.75 -3.90
CA THR A 260 -18.44 -6.35 -4.36
C THR A 260 -18.63 -7.74 -3.77
N VAL A 261 -17.60 -8.60 -3.79
CA VAL A 261 -17.68 -9.95 -3.24
C VAL A 261 -17.90 -9.93 -1.72
N CYS A 262 -17.24 -9.02 -1.00
CA CYS A 262 -17.44 -8.87 0.44
C CYS A 262 -18.87 -8.46 0.76
N VAL A 263 -19.40 -7.42 0.11
CA VAL A 263 -20.76 -6.92 0.37
C VAL A 263 -21.80 -7.96 -0.03
N CYS A 264 -21.71 -8.54 -1.23
CA CYS A 264 -22.62 -9.60 -1.67
C CYS A 264 -22.51 -10.86 -0.80
N GLY A 265 -21.30 -11.22 -0.35
CA GLY A 265 -21.08 -12.35 0.53
C GLY A 265 -21.71 -12.17 1.91
N VAL A 266 -21.47 -11.01 2.54
CA VAL A 266 -22.09 -10.67 3.84
C VAL A 266 -23.60 -10.62 3.73
N LEU A 267 -24.14 -9.91 2.72
CA LEU A 267 -25.59 -9.84 2.49
C LEU A 267 -26.19 -11.22 2.21
N GLY A 268 -25.50 -12.06 1.43
CA GLY A 268 -25.93 -13.43 1.15
C GLY A 268 -26.01 -14.29 2.41
N ILE A 269 -25.02 -14.19 3.31
CA ILE A 269 -25.04 -14.88 4.61
C ILE A 269 -26.18 -14.38 5.49
N VAL A 270 -26.39 -13.05 5.55
CA VAL A 270 -27.47 -12.41 6.31
C VAL A 270 -28.84 -12.90 5.82
N LEU A 271 -29.08 -12.87 4.50
CA LEU A 271 -30.32 -13.32 3.89
C LEU A 271 -30.57 -14.81 4.12
N TYR A 272 -29.54 -15.65 4.03
CA TYR A 272 -29.64 -17.08 4.33
C TYR A 272 -30.05 -17.34 5.78
N ARG A 273 -29.43 -16.64 6.75
CA ARG A 273 -29.79 -16.79 8.18
C ARG A 273 -31.19 -16.27 8.50
N LEU A 274 -31.61 -15.15 7.91
CA LEU A 274 -32.98 -14.64 8.06
C LEU A 274 -34.03 -15.62 7.52
N HIS A 275 -33.75 -16.28 6.40
CA HIS A 275 -34.65 -17.32 5.87
C HIS A 275 -34.69 -18.59 6.74
N GLY A 276 -33.62 -18.89 7.46
CA GLY A 276 -33.53 -19.98 8.44
C GLY A 276 -34.20 -19.70 9.79
N GLY A 277 -34.84 -18.54 9.97
CA GLY A 277 -35.58 -18.20 11.19
C GLY A 277 -34.75 -17.66 12.35
N THR A 278 -33.48 -17.31 12.15
CA THR A 278 -32.61 -16.74 13.17
C THR A 278 -32.98 -15.26 13.44
N GLN A 279 -33.15 -14.85 14.70
CA GLN A 279 -33.46 -13.46 15.05
C GLN A 279 -32.30 -12.53 14.70
N ALA A 280 -32.61 -11.32 14.21
CA ALA A 280 -31.62 -10.33 13.78
C ALA A 280 -30.60 -9.93 14.87
N GLN A 281 -30.92 -10.14 16.14
CA GLN A 281 -30.03 -9.87 17.29
C GLN A 281 -28.86 -10.86 17.41
N GLU A 282 -28.96 -12.08 16.85
CA GLU A 282 -27.85 -13.05 16.82
C GLU A 282 -26.93 -12.87 15.59
N LEU A 283 -27.25 -11.94 14.69
CA LEU A 283 -26.49 -11.72 13.44
C LEU A 283 -25.33 -10.74 13.59
N ILE A 284 -25.31 -9.93 14.64
CA ILE A 284 -24.21 -9.00 14.93
C ILE A 284 -23.42 -9.60 16.10
N PRO A 285 -22.16 -10.01 15.91
CA PRO A 285 -21.30 -10.46 17.01
C PRO A 285 -20.96 -9.33 17.99
#